data_AF-A0A081BVE5-F1
#
_entry.id   AF-A0A081BVE5-F1
#
_cell.length_a   1.000
_cell.length_b   1.000
_cell.length_c   1.000
_cell.angle_alpha   90.00
_cell.angle_beta   90.00
_cell.angle_gamma   90.00
#
_symmetry.space_group_name_H-M   'P 1'
#
loop_
_entity.id
_entity.type
_entity.pdbx_description
1 polymer ?
#
loop_
_entity_poly.entity_id
_entity_poly.type
_entity_poly.pdbx_seq_one_letter_code
_entity_poly.pdbx_strand_id
1 'polypeptide(L)'
;MTSEPNRQHRKNQPVRALLLFSQPTVFALMMAVILMQWRVATVVQVDMIAACPECCFNETVLRARVASGEFFPTNVRQINIRYPEYPEIKEKMTTVAGKFMFAALDRIVIRSFACDAACQEIRIVLKGKANQAYLTQENQLYEDYRLTMFDKVRHSSIARGSGVILWILLTALGWVKVYRELKRQD
;
A
#
# COMPACT_ATOMS: atom_id res chain seq x y z
N MET A 1 20.47 17.50 -63.69
CA MET A 1 20.58 16.82 -62.38
C MET A 1 19.53 17.41 -61.46
N THR A 2 18.35 16.78 -61.43
CA THR A 2 17.25 17.15 -60.54
C THR A 2 17.41 16.37 -59.25
N SER A 3 17.81 17.04 -58.18
CA SER A 3 17.81 16.50 -56.83
C SER A 3 16.37 16.24 -56.39
N GLU A 4 15.96 14.98 -56.27
CA GLU A 4 14.75 14.61 -55.54
C GLU A 4 14.97 14.88 -54.05
N PRO A 5 14.28 15.83 -53.41
CA PRO A 5 14.29 15.90 -51.96
C PRO A 5 13.09 15.11 -51.42
N ASN A 6 13.33 14.39 -50.33
CA ASN A 6 12.36 14.25 -49.24
C ASN A 6 11.18 13.25 -49.33
N ARG A 7 11.34 12.07 -49.95
CA ARG A 7 10.39 10.96 -49.69
C ARG A 7 10.61 10.23 -48.34
N GLN A 8 11.76 10.41 -47.68
CA GLN A 8 12.07 9.71 -46.42
C GLN A 8 11.36 10.29 -45.18
N HIS A 9 10.87 11.54 -45.20
CA HIS A 9 10.21 12.14 -44.03
C HIS A 9 8.78 11.63 -43.77
N ARG A 10 8.07 11.10 -44.78
CA ARG A 10 6.69 10.61 -44.62
C ARG A 10 6.58 9.25 -43.91
N LYS A 11 7.60 8.38 -44.00
CA LYS A 11 7.50 7.01 -43.44
C LYS A 11 7.62 6.95 -41.91
N ASN A 12 8.19 7.97 -41.25
CA ASN A 12 8.42 7.97 -39.79
C ASN A 12 7.30 8.65 -38.97
N GLN A 13 6.28 9.21 -39.62
CA GLN A 13 5.18 9.94 -38.98
C GLN A 13 4.17 9.07 -38.22
N PRO A 14 3.73 7.88 -38.70
CA PRO A 14 2.74 7.09 -37.96
C PRO A 14 3.31 6.54 -36.66
N VAL A 15 4.59 6.18 -36.64
CA VAL A 15 5.29 5.70 -35.43
C VAL A 15 5.40 6.83 -34.39
N ARG A 16 5.70 8.07 -34.80
CA ARG A 16 5.72 9.22 -33.89
C ARG A 16 4.35 9.55 -33.31
N ALA A 17 3.28 9.45 -34.11
CA ALA A 17 1.92 9.67 -33.61
C ALA A 17 1.51 8.60 -32.59
N LEU A 18 1.77 7.32 -32.87
CA LEU A 18 1.54 6.22 -31.93
C LEU A 18 2.32 6.40 -30.62
N LEU A 19 3.57 6.85 -30.68
CA LEU A 19 4.38 7.14 -29.51
C LEU A 19 3.82 8.31 -28.67
N LEU A 20 3.25 9.34 -29.31
CA LEU A 20 2.64 10.47 -28.58
C LEU A 20 1.36 10.05 -27.84
N PHE A 21 0.57 9.14 -28.41
CA PHE A 21 -0.65 8.64 -27.77
C PHE A 21 -0.38 7.60 -26.67
N SER A 22 0.73 6.86 -26.73
CA SER A 22 1.07 5.88 -25.69
C SER A 22 1.71 6.52 -24.44
N GLN A 23 2.30 7.71 -24.55
CA GLN A 23 2.96 8.42 -23.45
C GLN A 23 2.11 8.58 -22.19
N PRO A 24 0.84 9.06 -22.24
CA PRO A 24 0.02 9.21 -21.04
C PRO A 24 -0.28 7.88 -20.35
N THR A 25 -0.49 6.83 -21.13
CA THR A 25 -0.79 5.48 -20.62
C THR A 25 0.44 4.84 -19.99
N VAL A 26 1.60 4.94 -20.63
CA VAL A 26 2.88 4.46 -20.07
C VAL A 26 3.21 5.22 -18.78
N PHE A 27 3.01 6.53 -18.77
CA PHE A 27 3.21 7.35 -17.57
C PHE A 27 2.25 6.95 -16.44
N ALA A 28 0.97 6.75 -16.75
CA ALA A 28 -0.02 6.29 -15.77
C ALA A 28 0.34 4.91 -15.20
N LEU A 29 0.82 3.98 -16.04
CA LEU A 29 1.27 2.66 -15.61
C LEU A 29 2.51 2.77 -14.69
N MET A 30 3.50 3.57 -15.07
CA MET A 30 4.69 3.80 -14.26
C MET A 30 4.33 4.39 -12.90
N MET A 31 3.44 5.38 -12.87
CA MET A 31 2.93 5.95 -11.62
C MET A 31 2.20 4.91 -10.78
N ALA A 32 1.38 4.05 -11.38
CA ALA A 32 0.70 2.98 -10.65
C ALA A 32 1.72 2.01 -10.00
N VAL A 33 2.77 1.62 -10.72
CA VAL A 33 3.84 0.76 -10.19
C VAL A 33 4.57 1.44 -9.02
N ILE A 34 4.92 2.73 -9.14
CA ILE A 34 5.53 3.50 -8.06
C ILE A 34 4.62 3.53 -6.83
N LEU A 35 3.32 3.78 -7.02
CA LEU A 35 2.35 3.82 -5.93
C LEU A 35 2.12 2.44 -5.27
N MET A 36 2.27 1.34 -6.01
CA MET A 36 2.24 -0.03 -5.48
C MET A 36 3.47 -0.36 -4.65
N GLN A 37 4.63 0.23 -4.96
CA GLN A 37 5.86 0.03 -4.19
C GLN A 37 5.94 0.96 -2.96
N TRP A 38 5.29 2.13 -3.02
CA TRP A 38 5.35 3.11 -1.93
C TRP A 38 4.41 2.75 -0.78
N ARG A 39 4.98 2.16 0.28
CA ARG A 39 4.29 1.90 1.55
C ARG A 39 4.10 3.19 2.33
N VAL A 40 2.91 3.35 2.93
CA VAL A 40 2.55 4.56 3.69
C VAL A 40 2.09 4.20 5.09
N ALA A 41 2.39 5.09 6.04
CA ALA A 41 1.90 4.96 7.41
C ALA A 41 0.37 4.88 7.40
N THR A 42 -0.17 3.87 8.08
CA THR A 42 -1.60 3.52 8.01
C THR A 42 -2.11 3.20 9.39
N VAL A 43 -3.35 3.59 9.68
CA VAL A 43 -4.02 3.19 10.91
C VAL A 43 -4.43 1.73 10.79
N VAL A 44 -3.88 0.93 11.70
CA VAL A 44 -4.09 -0.50 11.77
C VAL A 44 -4.61 -0.85 13.15
N GLN A 45 -5.56 -1.77 13.18
CA GLN A 45 -5.98 -2.45 14.39
C GLN A 45 -5.49 -3.89 14.31
N VAL A 46 -4.75 -4.32 15.32
CA VAL A 46 -4.16 -5.65 15.39
C VAL A 46 -4.76 -6.36 16.59
N ASP A 47 -5.57 -7.37 16.33
CA ASP A 47 -6.10 -8.28 17.34
C ASP A 47 -5.17 -9.51 17.38
N MET A 48 -4.45 -9.69 18.47
CA MET A 48 -3.48 -10.77 18.65
C MET A 48 -3.91 -11.72 19.73
N ILE A 49 -3.72 -13.02 19.48
CA ILE A 49 -3.84 -14.08 20.47
C ILE A 49 -2.46 -14.72 20.63
N ALA A 50 -1.93 -14.70 21.84
CA ALA A 50 -0.64 -15.28 22.16
C ALA A 50 -0.75 -16.30 23.29
N ALA A 51 0.09 -17.33 23.24
CA ALA A 51 0.20 -18.28 24.33
C ALA A 51 0.82 -17.58 25.55
N CYS A 52 0.18 -17.73 26.71
CA CYS A 52 0.67 -17.20 27.97
C CYS A 52 0.74 -18.31 29.03
N PRO A 53 1.93 -18.90 29.23
CA PRO A 53 2.10 -19.97 30.21
C PRO A 53 1.94 -19.48 31.66
N GLU A 54 2.09 -18.18 31.91
CA GLU A 54 1.97 -17.57 33.24
C GLU A 54 0.89 -16.48 33.21
N CYS A 55 -0.27 -16.71 33.83
CA CYS A 55 -1.41 -15.78 33.88
C CYS A 55 -1.13 -14.44 34.61
N CYS A 56 0.13 -14.12 34.91
CA CYS A 56 0.60 -12.94 35.64
C CYS A 56 1.25 -11.90 34.71
N PHE A 57 0.78 -11.77 33.48
CA PHE A 57 1.33 -10.80 32.55
C PHE A 57 0.91 -9.36 32.93
N ASN A 58 1.88 -8.51 33.29
CA ASN A 58 1.64 -7.16 33.78
C ASN A 58 1.35 -6.17 32.61
N GLU A 59 0.18 -5.55 32.61
CA GLU A 59 -0.23 -4.57 31.59
C GLU A 59 0.73 -3.36 31.48
N THR A 60 1.33 -2.93 32.58
CA THR A 60 2.30 -1.82 32.58
C THR A 60 3.55 -2.17 31.78
N VAL A 61 4.03 -3.42 31.91
CA VAL A 61 5.16 -3.94 31.13
C VAL A 61 4.79 -4.03 29.65
N LEU A 62 3.54 -4.42 29.35
CA LEU A 62 3.03 -4.43 27.99
C LEU A 62 3.07 -3.04 27.37
N ARG A 63 2.51 -2.04 28.06
CA ARG A 63 2.48 -0.64 27.61
C ARG A 63 3.89 -0.09 27.41
N ALA A 64 4.82 -0.38 28.32
CA ALA A 64 6.21 0.04 28.19
C ALA A 64 6.89 -0.57 26.95
N ARG A 65 6.71 -1.87 26.71
CA ARG A 65 7.27 -2.56 25.54
C ARG A 65 6.70 -2.03 24.22
N VAL A 66 5.38 -1.87 24.17
CA VAL A 66 4.67 -1.24 23.04
C VAL A 66 5.20 0.16 22.75
N ALA A 67 5.41 0.98 23.80
CA ALA A 67 5.94 2.32 23.65
C ALA A 67 7.41 2.33 23.16
N SER A 68 8.21 1.35 23.59
CA SER A 68 9.60 1.19 23.13
C SER A 68 9.72 0.63 21.71
N GLY A 69 8.61 0.20 21.09
CA GLY A 69 8.64 -0.51 19.81
C GLY A 69 9.30 -1.89 19.90
N GLU A 70 9.64 -2.33 21.11
CA GLU A 70 10.26 -3.62 21.36
C GLU A 70 9.21 -4.73 21.41
N PHE A 71 9.56 -5.75 20.63
CA PHE A 71 9.05 -7.10 20.54
C PHE A 71 7.81 -7.50 21.40
N PHE A 72 6.68 -7.64 20.71
CA PHE A 72 5.40 -8.21 21.17
C PHE A 72 5.45 -9.75 21.14
N PRO A 73 4.67 -10.49 21.96
CA PRO A 73 5.05 -11.77 22.57
C PRO A 73 5.57 -12.82 21.58
N THR A 74 6.55 -13.60 22.03
CA THR A 74 7.34 -14.58 21.24
C THR A 74 6.54 -15.76 20.68
N ASN A 75 5.27 -15.93 21.08
CA ASN A 75 4.42 -17.06 20.71
C ASN A 75 3.02 -16.58 20.30
N VAL A 76 2.95 -15.71 19.28
CA VAL A 76 1.66 -15.31 18.70
C VAL A 76 1.07 -16.51 17.96
N ARG A 77 -0.16 -16.93 18.33
CA ARG A 77 -0.89 -18.02 17.67
C ARG A 77 -1.71 -17.51 16.50
N GLN A 78 -2.33 -16.34 16.68
CA GLN A 78 -3.21 -15.74 15.69
C GLN A 78 -3.06 -14.21 15.70
N ILE A 79 -3.04 -13.64 14.50
CA ILE A 79 -3.09 -12.19 14.29
C ILE A 79 -4.22 -11.91 13.32
N ASN A 80 -5.09 -10.98 13.69
CA ASN A 80 -6.05 -10.38 12.79
C ASN A 80 -5.72 -8.90 12.62
N ILE A 81 -5.47 -8.49 11.38
CA ILE A 81 -5.14 -7.10 11.03
C ILE A 81 -6.32 -6.49 10.28
N ARG A 82 -6.80 -5.38 10.81
CA ARG A 82 -7.90 -4.58 10.29
C ARG A 82 -7.42 -3.18 9.96
N TYR A 83 -8.06 -2.54 8.98
CA TYR A 83 -7.78 -1.17 8.56
C TYR A 83 -9.02 -0.30 8.82
N PRO A 84 -9.15 0.31 10.01
CA PRO A 84 -10.36 1.05 10.39
C PRO A 84 -10.71 2.21 9.46
N GLU A 85 -9.71 2.80 8.79
CA GLU A 85 -9.90 3.89 7.82
C GLU A 85 -10.40 3.40 6.46
N TYR A 86 -10.31 2.09 6.20
CA TYR A 86 -10.63 1.46 4.92
C TYR A 86 -11.44 0.18 5.18
N PRO A 87 -12.70 0.29 5.66
CA PRO A 87 -13.51 -0.85 6.07
C PRO A 87 -13.81 -1.85 4.95
N GLU A 88 -13.72 -1.40 3.70
CA GLU A 88 -13.86 -2.24 2.51
C GLU A 88 -12.66 -3.15 2.22
N ILE A 89 -11.50 -2.89 2.84
CA ILE A 89 -10.33 -3.76 2.73
C ILE A 89 -10.53 -4.95 3.67
N LYS A 90 -10.52 -6.16 3.07
CA LYS A 90 -10.65 -7.41 3.83
C LYS A 90 -9.61 -7.50 4.93
N GLU A 91 -10.06 -7.92 6.10
CA GLU A 91 -9.18 -8.22 7.22
C GLU A 91 -8.21 -9.34 6.86
N LYS A 92 -6.98 -9.23 7.36
CA LYS A 92 -5.95 -10.24 7.15
C LYS A 92 -5.80 -11.05 8.43
N MET A 93 -6.28 -12.28 8.40
CA MET A 93 -6.11 -13.24 9.48
C MET A 93 -4.97 -14.19 9.14
N THR A 94 -4.03 -14.36 10.06
CA THR A 94 -2.95 -15.34 9.95
C THR A 94 -2.83 -16.12 11.25
N THR A 95 -2.79 -17.43 11.14
CA THR A 95 -2.65 -18.38 12.25
C THR A 95 -1.26 -18.98 12.20
N VAL A 96 -0.24 -18.20 12.57
CA VAL A 96 1.14 -18.66 12.48
C VAL A 96 1.92 -18.27 13.73
N ALA A 97 2.64 -19.24 14.27
CA ALA A 97 3.66 -19.05 15.28
C ALA A 97 4.78 -18.17 14.70
N GLY A 98 4.88 -16.95 15.18
CA GLY A 98 5.81 -16.00 14.62
C GLY A 98 6.01 -14.78 15.49
N LYS A 99 6.89 -13.93 14.98
CA LYS A 99 7.35 -12.72 15.61
C LYS A 99 6.68 -11.53 14.95
N PHE A 100 5.73 -10.89 15.64
CA PHE A 100 5.06 -9.69 15.13
C PHE A 100 5.80 -8.43 15.57
N MET A 101 6.20 -7.62 14.60
CA MET A 101 6.84 -6.33 14.85
C MET A 101 5.91 -5.21 14.43
N PHE A 102 5.75 -4.27 15.36
CA PHE A 102 4.84 -3.15 15.22
C PHE A 102 5.54 -1.87 15.68
N ALA A 103 6.03 -1.09 14.72
CA ALA A 103 6.61 0.22 15.00
C ALA A 103 5.55 1.28 14.72
N ALA A 104 4.99 1.86 15.77
CA ALA A 104 4.03 2.94 15.60
C ALA A 104 4.70 4.28 15.34
N LEU A 105 4.03 5.06 14.50
CA LEU A 105 4.36 6.46 14.24
C LEU A 105 3.72 7.39 15.28
N ASP A 106 2.70 6.91 15.99
CA ASP A 106 1.91 7.67 16.98
C ASP A 106 1.54 6.77 18.17
N ARG A 107 0.91 7.32 19.20
CA ARG A 107 0.52 6.59 20.42
C ARG A 107 -0.32 5.35 20.07
N ILE A 108 0.20 4.18 20.40
CA ILE A 108 -0.53 2.92 20.32
C ILE A 108 -1.47 2.86 21.52
N VAL A 109 -2.75 2.64 21.25
CA VAL A 109 -3.75 2.43 22.28
C VAL A 109 -4.01 0.93 22.41
N ILE A 110 -3.70 0.38 23.58
CA ILE A 110 -4.18 -0.95 23.97
C ILE A 110 -5.67 -0.77 24.28
N ARG A 111 -6.54 -1.32 23.43
CA ARG A 111 -8.00 -1.19 23.60
C ARG A 111 -8.55 -2.20 24.58
N SER A 112 -8.02 -3.42 24.53
CA SER A 112 -8.42 -4.47 25.46
C SER A 112 -7.26 -5.45 25.67
N PHE A 113 -7.25 -5.97 26.87
CA PHE A 113 -6.39 -7.04 27.33
C PHE A 113 -7.28 -8.01 28.08
N ALA A 114 -7.30 -9.27 27.64
CA ALA A 114 -8.03 -10.33 28.31
C ALA A 114 -7.11 -11.54 28.44
N CYS A 115 -6.88 -11.98 29.68
CA CYS A 115 -6.19 -13.23 29.97
C CYS A 115 -7.26 -14.31 30.20
N ASP A 116 -7.25 -15.34 29.38
CA ASP A 116 -8.05 -16.54 29.61
C ASP A 116 -7.17 -17.57 30.32
N ALA A 117 -7.35 -17.68 31.63
CA ALA A 117 -6.61 -18.61 32.47
C ALA A 117 -6.94 -20.08 32.17
N ALA A 118 -8.13 -20.38 31.62
CA ALA A 118 -8.51 -21.74 31.25
C ALA A 118 -7.79 -22.18 29.96
N CYS A 119 -7.62 -21.26 29.02
CA CYS A 119 -6.98 -21.55 27.72
C CYS A 119 -5.47 -21.23 27.70
N GLN A 120 -4.92 -20.62 28.75
CA GLN A 120 -3.54 -20.10 28.80
C GLN A 120 -3.25 -19.16 27.62
N GLU A 121 -4.20 -18.27 27.32
CA GLU A 121 -4.12 -17.34 26.20
C GLU A 121 -4.29 -15.90 26.67
N ILE A 122 -3.55 -15.00 26.02
CA ILE A 122 -3.78 -13.57 26.13
C ILE A 122 -4.29 -13.06 24.80
N ARG A 123 -5.42 -12.36 24.83
CA ARG A 123 -5.91 -11.55 23.73
C ARG A 123 -5.53 -10.10 23.93
N ILE A 124 -4.89 -9.52 22.93
CA ILE A 124 -4.44 -8.12 22.94
C ILE A 124 -4.97 -7.41 21.71
N VAL A 125 -5.65 -6.30 21.90
CA VAL A 125 -6.12 -5.44 20.81
C VAL A 125 -5.31 -4.15 20.81
N LEU A 126 -4.47 -3.99 19.79
CA LEU A 126 -3.71 -2.77 19.54
C LEU A 126 -4.39 -1.94 18.45
N LYS A 127 -4.46 -0.62 18.64
CA LYS A 127 -4.87 0.31 17.58
C LYS A 127 -3.90 1.48 17.52
N GLY A 128 -3.40 1.79 16.33
CA GLY A 128 -2.51 2.93 16.14
C GLY A 128 -2.10 3.13 14.69
N LYS A 129 -1.44 4.25 14.41
CA LYS A 129 -0.84 4.53 13.11
C LYS A 129 0.53 3.84 13.04
N ALA A 130 0.65 2.78 12.25
CA ALA A 130 1.90 2.04 12.13
C ALA A 130 2.77 2.62 11.02
N ASN A 131 4.04 2.85 11.32
CA ASN A 131 5.08 3.06 10.32
C ASN A 131 5.66 1.72 9.84
N GLN A 132 5.61 0.68 10.65
CA GLN A 132 5.97 -0.70 10.28
C GLN A 132 5.01 -1.69 10.95
N ALA A 133 4.52 -2.66 10.19
CA ALA A 133 3.71 -3.76 10.70
C ALA A 133 4.06 -5.01 9.89
N TYR A 134 4.92 -5.88 10.42
CA TYR A 134 5.34 -7.10 9.73
C TYR A 134 5.33 -8.31 10.65
N LEU A 135 5.02 -9.46 10.06
CA LEU A 135 5.15 -10.76 10.70
C LEU A 135 6.39 -11.45 10.14
N THR A 136 7.31 -11.79 11.03
CA THR A 136 8.45 -12.65 10.73
C THR A 136 8.12 -14.06 11.19
N GLN A 137 8.13 -15.01 10.26
CA GLN A 137 7.95 -16.42 10.57
C GLN A 137 9.28 -17.14 10.40
N GLU A 138 9.46 -18.25 11.13
CA GLU A 138 10.61 -19.11 10.95
C GLU A 138 10.59 -19.67 9.52
N ASN A 139 11.61 -19.36 8.73
CA ASN A 139 11.76 -19.75 7.30
C ASN A 139 10.80 -19.10 6.28
N GLN A 140 10.09 -18.00 6.58
CA GLN A 140 9.36 -17.25 5.55
C GLN A 140 9.84 -15.82 5.36
N LEU A 141 9.63 -15.30 4.15
CA LEU A 141 9.84 -13.90 3.80
C LEU A 141 8.93 -13.00 4.65
N TYR A 142 9.45 -11.84 5.03
CA TYR A 142 8.72 -10.81 5.77
C TYR A 142 7.45 -10.40 5.03
N GLU A 143 6.27 -10.57 5.65
CA GLU A 143 5.02 -10.03 5.12
C GLU A 143 4.76 -8.64 5.72
N ASP A 144 4.75 -7.61 4.87
CA ASP A 144 4.41 -6.24 5.25
C ASP A 144 2.88 -6.01 5.13
N TYR A 145 2.26 -5.70 6.26
CA TYR A 145 0.83 -5.43 6.38
C TYR A 145 0.46 -3.97 6.24
N ARG A 146 1.39 -3.08 5.86
CA ARG A 146 1.03 -1.70 5.53
C ARG A 146 0.34 -1.62 4.19
N LEU A 147 -0.64 -0.73 4.08
CA LEU A 147 -1.23 -0.41 2.79
C LEU A 147 -0.23 0.35 1.92
N THR A 148 -0.35 0.13 0.61
CA THR A 148 0.38 0.91 -0.40
C THR A 148 -0.34 2.21 -0.67
N MET A 149 0.35 3.20 -1.23
CA MET A 149 -0.29 4.44 -1.66
C MET A 149 -1.31 4.16 -2.78
N PHE A 150 -1.06 3.13 -3.59
CA PHE A 150 -2.03 2.65 -4.57
C PHE A 150 -3.34 2.20 -3.92
N ASP A 151 -3.28 1.43 -2.83
CA ASP A 151 -4.49 1.02 -2.09
C ASP A 151 -5.27 2.23 -1.59
N LYS A 152 -4.59 3.26 -1.05
CA LYS A 152 -5.24 4.48 -0.59
C LYS A 152 -5.91 5.25 -1.74
N VAL A 153 -5.22 5.39 -2.87
CA VAL A 153 -5.74 6.07 -4.06
C VAL A 153 -6.92 5.32 -4.64
N ARG A 154 -6.86 3.99 -4.71
CA ARG A 154 -7.93 3.13 -5.22
C ARG A 154 -9.22 3.29 -4.43
N HIS A 155 -9.14 3.44 -3.11
CA HIS A 155 -10.30 3.58 -2.24
C HIS A 155 -10.78 5.03 -2.08
N SER A 156 -9.96 6.02 -2.46
CA SER A 156 -10.37 7.42 -2.48
C SER A 156 -11.12 7.79 -3.76
N SER A 157 -12.40 8.15 -3.65
CA SER A 157 -13.20 8.63 -4.79
C SER A 157 -12.66 9.92 -5.40
N ILE A 158 -12.12 10.82 -4.57
CA ILE A 158 -11.53 12.08 -5.03
C ILE A 158 -10.27 11.82 -5.85
N ALA A 159 -9.37 10.96 -5.35
CA ALA A 159 -8.11 10.65 -6.04
C ALA A 159 -8.34 9.92 -7.37
N ARG A 160 -9.32 9.01 -7.43
CA ARG A 160 -9.74 8.38 -8.68
C ARG A 160 -10.29 9.41 -9.68
N GLY A 161 -11.19 10.29 -9.22
CA GLY A 161 -11.78 11.33 -10.06
C GLY A 161 -10.74 12.27 -10.64
N SER A 162 -9.83 12.79 -9.81
CA SER A 162 -8.76 13.69 -10.28
C SER A 162 -7.80 12.99 -11.25
N GLY A 163 -7.48 11.71 -11.01
CA GLY A 163 -6.66 10.91 -11.91
C GLY A 163 -7.28 10.74 -13.30
N VAL A 164 -8.58 10.47 -13.38
CA VAL A 164 -9.31 10.36 -14.65
C VAL A 164 -9.36 11.71 -15.38
N ILE A 165 -9.67 12.80 -14.68
CA ILE A 165 -9.72 14.14 -15.27
C ILE A 165 -8.36 14.52 -15.84
N LEU A 166 -7.28 14.32 -15.08
CA LEU A 166 -5.91 14.59 -15.52
C LEU A 166 -5.55 13.78 -16.76
N TRP A 167 -5.90 12.49 -16.78
CA TRP A 167 -5.67 11.62 -17.94
C TRP A 167 -6.42 12.09 -19.19
N ILE A 168 -7.69 12.50 -19.05
CA ILE A 168 -8.48 13.06 -20.16
C ILE A 168 -7.83 14.33 -20.70
N LEU A 169 -7.41 15.26 -19.83
CA LEU A 169 -6.77 16.51 -20.23
C LEU A 169 -5.45 16.25 -20.99
N LEU A 170 -4.60 15.36 -20.49
CA LEU A 170 -3.35 14.98 -21.17
C LEU A 170 -3.61 14.34 -22.53
N THR A 171 -4.62 13.47 -22.62
CA THR A 171 -5.01 12.81 -23.87
C THR A 171 -5.56 13.82 -24.88
N ALA A 172 -6.40 14.76 -24.43
CA ALA A 172 -6.94 15.83 -25.27
C ALA A 172 -5.82 16.75 -25.80
N LEU A 173 -4.85 17.11 -24.98
CA LEU A 173 -3.67 17.89 -25.42
C LEU A 173 -2.84 17.12 -26.46
N GLY A 174 -2.68 15.80 -26.28
CA GLY A 174 -2.05 14.93 -27.27
C GLY A 174 -2.77 14.97 -28.62
N TRP A 175 -4.11 14.84 -28.61
CA TRP A 175 -4.94 14.96 -29.81
C TRP A 175 -4.83 16.32 -30.50
N VAL A 176 -4.87 17.42 -29.75
CA VAL A 176 -4.71 18.77 -30.31
C VAL A 176 -3.36 18.93 -31.01
N LYS A 177 -2.29 18.37 -30.42
CA LYS A 177 -0.95 18.42 -31.02
C LYS A 177 -0.87 17.60 -32.30
N VAL A 178 -1.43 16.38 -32.31
CA VAL A 178 -1.50 15.53 -33.51
C VAL A 178 -2.32 16.22 -34.61
N TYR A 179 -3.48 16.77 -34.27
CA TYR A 179 -4.34 17.48 -35.22
C TYR A 179 -3.63 18.68 -35.85
N ARG A 180 -2.92 19.49 -35.05
CA ARG A 180 -2.11 20.62 -35.56
C ARG A 180 -1.00 20.16 -36.50
N GLU A 181 -0.35 19.04 -36.20
CA GLU A 181 0.71 18.49 -37.04
C GLU A 181 0.18 17.94 -38.37
N LEU A 182 -0.99 17.29 -38.35
CA LEU A 182 -1.68 16.83 -39.57
C LEU A 182 -2.08 18.02 -40.45
N LYS A 183 -2.72 19.04 -39.86
CA LYS A 183 -3.13 20.26 -40.59
C LYS A 183 -1.95 21.03 -41.21
N ARG A 184 -0.73 20.90 -40.67
CA ARG A 184 0.47 21.55 -41.20
C ARG A 184 1.03 20.85 -42.45
N GLN A 185 0.60 19.63 -42.72
CA GLN A 185 1.08 18.81 -43.85
C GLN A 185 0.14 18.84 -45.05
N ASP A 186 -1.07 19.36 -44.87
CA ASP A 186 -2.03 19.71 -45.92
C ASP A 186 -1.77 21.14 -46.41
#